data_AF-A0A356FCE5-F1
#
_entry.id   AF-A0A356FCE5-F1
#
_cell.length_a   1.000
_cell.length_b   1.000
_cell.length_c   1.000
_cell.angle_alpha   90.00
_cell.angle_beta   90.00
_cell.angle_gamma   90.00
#
_symmetry.space_group_name_H-M   'P 1'
#
loop_
_entity.id
_entity.type
_entity.pdbx_description
1 polymer ?
#
loop_
_entity_poly.entity_id
_entity_poly.type
_entity_poly.pdbx_seq_one_letter_code
_entity_poly.pdbx_strand_id
1 'polypeptide(L)'
;MELKYANGFTLVLESREWGKRYNRKQNRDISANDLTPDDRRKLAEMPDPERLLGFGDAVKARKPAGGNAEAAHRTVTIMHLANIAIRMGRKIHFDPVTEQIVGDEEANRLVNQPMRAPWHL
;
A
#
# COMPACT_ATOMS: atom_id res chain seq x y z
N MET A 1 -16.90 -3.70 -15.36
CA MET A 1 -17.31 -2.31 -15.08
C MET A 1 -16.33 -1.36 -15.76
N GLU A 2 -16.82 -0.30 -16.41
CA GLU A 2 -15.97 0.76 -16.99
C GLU A 2 -16.22 2.08 -16.26
N LEU A 3 -15.14 2.75 -15.88
CA LEU A 3 -15.14 4.08 -15.26
C LEU A 3 -14.38 5.03 -16.18
N LYS A 4 -15.05 6.08 -16.65
CA LYS A 4 -14.43 7.12 -17.50
C LYS A 4 -14.15 8.36 -16.66
N TYR A 5 -12.91 8.83 -16.69
CA TYR A 5 -12.47 10.02 -15.98
C TYR A 5 -12.45 11.23 -16.93
N ALA A 6 -12.51 12.44 -16.38
CA ALA A 6 -12.58 13.69 -17.15
C ALA A 6 -11.35 13.90 -18.08
N ASN A 7 -10.20 13.32 -17.74
CA ASN A 7 -8.98 13.35 -18.54
C ASN A 7 -8.95 12.29 -19.66
N GLY A 8 -10.05 11.59 -19.92
CA GLY A 8 -10.15 10.54 -20.93
C GLY A 8 -9.59 9.18 -20.50
N PHE A 9 -8.99 9.07 -19.31
CA PHE A 9 -8.57 7.78 -18.74
C PHE A 9 -9.80 6.89 -18.50
N THR A 10 -9.68 5.59 -18.79
CA THR A 10 -10.75 4.62 -18.59
C THR A 10 -10.24 3.46 -17.75
N LEU A 11 -10.78 3.31 -16.54
CA LEU A 11 -10.50 2.15 -15.70
C LEU A 11 -11.52 1.05 -16.02
N VAL A 12 -11.01 -0.13 -16.37
CA VAL A 12 -11.84 -1.31 -16.65
C VAL A 12 -11.60 -2.33 -15.55
N LEU A 13 -12.62 -2.56 -14.74
CA LEU A 13 -12.62 -3.62 -13.73
C LEU A 13 -13.33 -4.83 -14.32
N GLU A 14 -12.57 -5.89 -14.58
CA GLU A 14 -13.05 -7.13 -15.19
C GLU A 14 -12.66 -8.31 -14.30
N SER A 15 -13.63 -9.15 -13.93
CA SER A 15 -13.41 -10.37 -13.12
C SER A 15 -12.68 -11.46 -13.91
N ARG A 16 -12.83 -11.50 -15.24
CA ARG A 16 -12.31 -12.53 -16.16
C ARG A 16 -12.82 -13.95 -15.92
N GLU A 17 -13.64 -14.19 -14.90
CA GLU A 17 -14.22 -15.51 -14.60
C GLU A 17 -15.53 -15.76 -15.35
N TRP A 18 -16.32 -14.72 -15.61
CA TRP A 18 -17.66 -14.86 -16.18
C TRP A 18 -17.88 -13.90 -17.35
N GLY A 19 -18.54 -14.39 -18.41
CA GLY A 19 -18.91 -13.59 -19.57
C GLY A 19 -17.80 -13.41 -20.61
N LYS A 20 -18.08 -12.58 -21.63
CA LYS A 20 -17.12 -12.29 -22.71
C LYS A 20 -16.03 -11.34 -22.21
N ARG A 21 -14.78 -11.63 -22.58
CA ARG A 21 -13.65 -10.79 -22.23
C ARG A 21 -13.78 -9.38 -22.82
N TYR A 22 -13.35 -8.40 -22.05
CA TYR A 22 -13.29 -7.02 -22.46
C TYR A 22 -12.33 -6.85 -23.64
N ASN A 23 -12.84 -6.38 -24.78
CA ASN A 23 -12.09 -6.24 -26.03
C ASN A 23 -12.23 -4.85 -26.69
N ARG A 24 -12.85 -3.88 -26.00
CA ARG A 24 -13.20 -2.57 -26.57
C ARG A 24 -12.05 -1.55 -26.56
N LYS A 25 -11.08 -1.70 -25.65
CA LYS A 25 -9.89 -0.86 -25.55
C LYS A 25 -8.65 -1.72 -25.29
N GLN A 26 -7.50 -1.26 -25.77
CA GLN A 26 -6.21 -1.85 -25.40
C GLN A 26 -5.76 -1.37 -24.03
N ASN A 27 -5.05 -2.24 -23.31
CA ASN A 27 -4.37 -1.84 -22.08
C ASN A 27 -3.23 -0.87 -22.42
N ARG A 28 -3.06 0.15 -21.60
CA ARG A 28 -1.99 1.15 -21.72
C ARG A 28 -1.48 1.43 -20.32
N ASP A 29 -0.17 1.30 -20.12
CA ASP A 29 0.47 1.69 -18.88
C ASP A 29 0.46 3.21 -18.69
N ILE A 30 0.58 3.63 -17.43
CA ILE A 30 0.74 5.05 -17.08
C ILE A 30 2.18 5.45 -17.38
N SER A 31 2.35 6.63 -17.96
CA SER A 31 3.66 7.17 -18.34
C SER A 31 3.86 8.58 -17.78
N ALA A 32 5.12 9.04 -17.75
CA ALA A 32 5.40 10.44 -17.40
C ALA A 32 4.68 11.43 -18.34
N ASN A 33 4.29 11.00 -19.56
CA ASN A 33 3.52 11.82 -20.49
C ASN A 33 2.11 12.15 -19.99
N ASP A 34 1.56 11.35 -19.08
CA ASP A 34 0.25 11.58 -18.48
C ASP A 34 0.28 12.62 -17.34
N LEU A 35 1.47 13.08 -16.94
CA LEU A 35 1.65 14.09 -15.90
C LEU A 35 1.59 15.52 -16.44
N THR A 36 1.15 16.43 -15.58
CA THR A 36 1.24 17.87 -15.82
C THR A 36 2.71 18.28 -16.02
N PRO A 37 2.99 19.40 -16.72
CA PRO A 37 4.36 19.90 -16.87
C PRO A 37 5.08 20.09 -15.52
N ASP A 38 4.35 20.55 -14.51
CA ASP A 38 4.88 20.78 -13.16
C ASP A 38 5.21 19.47 -12.45
N ASP A 39 4.32 18.47 -12.50
CA ASP A 39 4.57 17.17 -11.85
C ASP A 39 5.69 16.39 -12.54
N ARG A 40 5.84 16.55 -13.86
CA ARG A 40 6.97 16.00 -14.60
C ARG A 40 8.29 16.64 -14.20
N ARG A 41 8.31 17.95 -13.96
CA ARG A 41 9.49 18.64 -13.45
C ARG A 41 9.86 18.13 -12.06
N LYS A 42 8.88 18.03 -11.16
CA LYS A 42 9.10 17.44 -9.82
C LYS A 42 9.65 16.02 -9.90
N LEU A 43 9.09 15.19 -10.78
CA LEU A 43 9.57 13.82 -10.99
C LEU A 43 11.02 13.79 -11.48
N ALA A 44 11.42 14.71 -12.36
CA ALA A 44 12.79 14.81 -12.88
C ALA A 44 13.80 15.34 -11.84
N GLU A 45 13.33 16.11 -10.86
CA GLU A 45 14.16 16.62 -9.74
C GLU A 45 14.35 15.57 -8.63
N MET A 46 13.48 14.54 -8.57
CA MET A 46 13.60 13.47 -7.59
C MET A 46 14.79 12.56 -7.95
N PRO A 47 15.62 12.16 -6.98
CA PRO A 47 16.65 11.18 -7.22
C PRO A 47 16.01 9.84 -7.58
N ASP A 48 16.62 9.10 -8.51
CA ASP A 48 16.21 7.74 -8.79
C ASP A 48 16.32 6.90 -7.51
N PRO A 49 15.26 6.17 -7.13
CA PRO A 49 15.30 5.34 -5.93
C PRO A 49 16.30 4.21 -6.12
N GLU A 50 16.94 3.79 -5.03
CA GLU A 50 17.80 2.62 -5.08
C GLU A 50 16.98 1.41 -5.55
N ARG A 51 17.53 0.68 -6.53
CA ARG A 51 16.86 -0.49 -7.09
C ARG A 51 16.65 -1.54 -5.98
N LEU A 52 15.39 -1.83 -5.69
CA LEU A 52 15.02 -2.91 -4.80
C LEU A 52 15.46 -4.27 -5.37
N LEU A 53 16.11 -5.08 -4.54
CA LEU A 53 16.55 -6.41 -4.94
C LEU A 53 15.40 -7.41 -4.94
N GLY A 54 15.34 -8.23 -5.99
CA GLY A 54 14.54 -9.45 -5.96
C GLY A 54 15.13 -10.47 -4.98
N PHE A 55 14.32 -11.42 -4.53
CA PHE A 55 14.72 -12.39 -3.51
C PHE A 55 16.02 -13.15 -3.85
N GLY A 56 16.15 -13.64 -5.10
CA GLY A 56 17.34 -14.38 -5.52
C GLY A 56 18.64 -13.56 -5.48
N ASP A 57 18.58 -12.31 -5.94
CA ASP A 57 19.73 -11.39 -5.92
C ASP A 57 20.08 -10.96 -4.50
N ALA A 58 19.07 -10.72 -3.67
CA ALA A 58 19.21 -10.40 -2.25
C ALA A 58 19.94 -11.52 -1.49
N VAL A 59 19.55 -12.79 -1.72
CA VAL A 59 20.19 -13.96 -1.10
C VAL A 59 21.67 -14.05 -1.51
N LYS A 60 21.97 -13.93 -2.80
CA LYS A 60 23.35 -13.98 -3.31
C LYS A 60 24.22 -12.85 -2.75
N ALA A 61 23.67 -11.64 -2.68
CA ALA A 61 24.36 -10.46 -2.18
C ALA A 61 24.40 -10.37 -0.65
N ARG A 62 23.72 -11.27 0.07
CA ARG A 62 23.51 -11.19 1.53
C ARG A 62 22.95 -9.84 1.97
N LYS A 63 22.00 -9.31 1.18
CA LYS A 63 21.30 -8.04 1.44
C LYS A 63 19.80 -8.30 1.65
N PRO A 64 19.06 -7.38 2.29
CA PRO A 64 17.60 -7.44 2.33
C PRO A 64 16.99 -7.38 0.93
N ALA A 65 15.94 -8.16 0.69
CA ALA A 65 15.11 -8.00 -0.50
C ALA A 65 14.23 -6.74 -0.37
N GLY A 66 13.68 -6.25 -1.48
CA GLY A 66 12.77 -5.11 -1.47
C GLY A 66 11.55 -5.32 -0.55
N GLY A 67 10.95 -6.51 -0.61
CA GLY A 67 9.86 -6.93 0.28
C GLY A 67 10.34 -7.65 1.53
N ASN A 68 11.32 -7.10 2.25
CA ASN A 68 11.80 -7.68 3.50
C ASN A 68 10.77 -7.54 4.64
N ALA A 69 11.02 -8.25 5.74
CA ALA A 69 10.09 -8.33 6.88
C ALA A 69 9.79 -6.96 7.51
N GLU A 70 10.78 -6.07 7.65
CA GLU A 70 10.58 -4.73 8.22
C GLU A 70 9.70 -3.88 7.30
N ALA A 71 9.99 -3.84 6.00
CA ALA A 71 9.17 -3.11 5.03
C ALA A 71 7.72 -3.63 5.00
N ALA A 72 7.54 -4.95 5.09
CA ALA A 72 6.22 -5.58 5.16
C ALA A 72 5.47 -5.23 6.46
N HIS A 73 6.15 -5.30 7.61
CA HIS A 73 5.62 -4.92 8.91
C HIS A 73 5.11 -3.47 8.90
N ARG A 74 5.96 -2.52 8.48
CA ARG A 74 5.58 -1.09 8.40
C ARG A 74 4.37 -0.85 7.49
N THR A 75 4.32 -1.53 6.35
CA THR A 75 3.19 -1.43 5.41
C THR A 75 1.89 -1.89 6.06
N VAL A 76 1.91 -3.06 6.70
CA VAL A 76 0.73 -3.66 7.32
C VAL A 76 0.31 -2.90 8.58
N THR A 77 1.26 -2.36 9.36
CA THR A 77 0.99 -1.47 10.50
C THR A 77 0.14 -0.29 10.08
N ILE A 78 0.45 0.38 8.97
CA ILE A 78 -0.37 1.51 8.47
C ILE A 78 -1.81 1.07 8.16
N MET A 79 -2.00 -0.11 7.55
CA MET A 79 -3.33 -0.64 7.27
C MET A 79 -4.12 -0.92 8.55
N HIS A 80 -3.48 -1.49 9.58
CA HIS A 80 -4.10 -1.70 10.89
C HIS A 80 -4.45 -0.39 11.57
N LEU A 81 -3.56 0.61 11.56
CA LEU A 81 -3.84 1.93 12.13
C LEU A 81 -5.02 2.62 11.45
N ALA A 82 -5.15 2.49 10.11
CA ALA A 82 -6.32 2.99 9.40
C ALA A 82 -7.61 2.32 9.88
N ASN A 83 -7.61 0.99 10.04
CA ASN A 83 -8.76 0.26 10.57
C ASN A 83 -9.09 0.67 12.01
N ILE A 84 -8.08 0.89 12.86
CA ILE A 84 -8.28 1.36 14.24
C ILE A 84 -8.90 2.76 14.23
N ALA A 85 -8.37 3.70 13.44
CA ALA A 85 -8.93 5.05 13.33
C ALA A 85 -10.39 5.05 12.88
N ILE A 86 -10.73 4.18 11.91
CA ILE A 86 -12.12 3.99 11.44
C ILE A 86 -13.00 3.48 12.58
N ARG A 87 -12.56 2.45 13.33
CA ARG A 87 -13.32 1.87 14.45
C ARG A 87 -13.51 2.85 15.61
N MET A 88 -12.51 3.68 15.88
CA MET A 88 -12.59 4.71 16.93
C MET A 88 -13.41 5.93 16.50
N GLY A 89 -13.66 6.11 15.19
CA GLY A 89 -14.37 7.27 14.66
C GLY A 89 -13.64 8.60 14.85
N ARG A 90 -12.33 8.56 15.09
CA ARG A 90 -11.50 9.74 15.37
C ARG A 90 -10.06 9.56 14.90
N LYS A 91 -9.32 10.67 14.84
CA LYS A 91 -7.88 10.64 14.57
C LYS A 91 -7.14 10.02 15.75
N ILE A 92 -6.10 9.24 15.45
CA ILE A 92 -5.18 8.64 16.42
C ILE A 92 -3.77 9.15 16.16
N HIS A 93 -2.95 9.25 17.21
CA HIS A 93 -1.55 9.64 17.12
C HIS A 93 -0.68 8.43 17.43
N PHE A 94 0.08 7.96 16.44
CA PHE A 94 0.92 6.77 16.58
C PHE A 94 2.40 7.15 16.64
N ASP A 95 3.11 6.60 17.61
CA ASP A 95 4.56 6.67 17.69
C ASP A 95 5.17 5.45 16.97
N PRO A 96 5.85 5.63 15.82
CA PRO A 96 6.42 4.52 15.07
C PRO A 96 7.66 3.90 15.73
N VAL A 97 8.24 4.54 16.75
CA VAL A 97 9.40 4.01 17.47
C VAL A 97 8.96 3.05 18.55
N THR A 98 8.00 3.46 19.39
CA THR A 98 7.45 2.62 20.46
C THR A 98 6.33 1.69 19.98
N GLU A 99 5.81 1.92 18.77
CA GLU A 99 4.68 1.24 18.17
C GLU A 99 3.39 1.32 18.99
N GLN A 100 3.16 2.48 19.62
CA GLN A 100 2.02 2.75 20.48
C GLN A 100 1.18 3.92 19.99
N ILE A 101 -0.12 3.87 20.29
CA ILE A 101 -1.01 5.03 20.11
C ILE A 101 -0.90 5.91 21.35
N VAL A 102 -0.35 7.11 21.18
CA VAL A 102 0.02 8.01 22.27
C VAL A 102 -1.22 8.52 22.99
N GLY A 103 -1.31 8.28 24.30
CA GLY A 103 -2.38 8.78 25.16
C GLY A 103 -3.75 8.11 24.94
N ASP A 104 -3.82 6.96 24.27
CA ASP A 104 -5.07 6.35 23.84
C ASP A 104 -5.15 4.86 24.18
N GLU A 105 -5.47 4.56 25.43
CA GLU A 105 -5.54 3.18 25.93
C GLU A 105 -6.62 2.35 25.20
N GLU A 106 -7.74 2.98 24.82
CA GLU A 106 -8.82 2.32 24.11
C GLU A 106 -8.38 1.84 22.72
N ALA A 107 -7.71 2.70 21.96
CA ALA A 107 -7.19 2.32 20.65
C ALA A 107 -6.04 1.30 20.76
N ASN A 108 -5.19 1.39 21.80
CA ASN A 108 -4.13 0.40 22.03
C ASN A 108 -4.69 -1.01 22.32
N ARG A 109 -5.88 -1.15 22.90
CA ARG A 109 -6.55 -2.46 23.03
C ARG A 109 -6.88 -3.12 21.69
N LEU A 110 -6.95 -2.35 20.60
CA LEU A 110 -7.16 -2.87 19.26
C LEU A 110 -5.86 -3.27 18.55
N VAL A 111 -4.71 -2.83 19.05
CA VAL A 111 -3.39 -3.25 18.54
C VAL A 111 -3.14 -4.72 18.87
N ASN A 112 -3.39 -5.12 20.12
CA ASN A 112 -3.25 -6.49 20.60
C ASN A 112 -4.63 -7.10 20.90
N GLN A 113 -5.37 -7.45 19.85
CA GLN A 113 -6.65 -8.12 20.03
C GLN A 113 -6.45 -9.52 20.64
N PRO A 114 -7.28 -9.94 21.61
CA PRO A 114 -7.16 -11.26 22.20
C PRO A 114 -7.33 -12.34 21.14
N MET A 115 -6.44 -13.33 21.16
CA MET A 115 -6.53 -14.49 20.27
C MET A 115 -7.80 -15.30 20.57
N ARG A 116 -8.36 -15.94 19.54
CA ARG A 116 -9.50 -16.84 19.71
C ARG A 116 -9.09 -18.05 20.56
N ALA A 117 -9.87 -18.39 21.58
CA ALA A 117 -9.67 -19.63 22.33
C ALA A 117 -9.64 -20.88 21.41
N PRO A 118 -8.85 -21.91 21.73
CA PRO A 118 -7.99 -22.05 22.92
C PRO A 118 -6.59 -21.44 22.77
N TRP A 119 -6.32 -20.71 21.68
CA TRP A 119 -4.97 -20.24 21.38
C TRP A 119 -4.56 -19.10 22.30
N HIS A 120 -3.42 -19.30 22.97
CA HIS A 120 -2.70 -18.27 23.72
C HIS A 120 -1.23 -18.31 23.26
N LEU A 121 -0.53 -17.18 23.40
CA LEU A 121 0.91 -17.10 23.16
C LEU A 121 1.70 -17.73 24.32
#